data_AF-A0A947VYL1-F1
#
_entry.id   AF-A0A947VYL1-F1
#
_cell.length_a   1.000
_cell.length_b   1.000
_cell.length_c   1.000
_cell.angle_alpha   90.00
_cell.angle_beta   90.00
_cell.angle_gamma   90.00
#
_symmetry.space_group_name_H-M   'P 1'
#
loop_
_entity.id
_entity.type
_entity.pdbx_description
1 polymer ?
#
loop_
_entity_poly.entity_id
_entity_poly.type
_entity_poly.pdbx_seq_one_letter_code
_entity_poly.pdbx_strand_id
1 'polypeptide(L)'
;MDTQFSLFQEDALKEVVNIGAGNASTALSQLVNKDVDVFVPKIFFDTISKVADYLGESEKVQTVILLKMLGDITGSVLLIFPPESAVKLTGLLTNNPKEKLQELDEIDKSALCEVGNILTGTCFSALSKFLDMSILQSVPGTASDMLGSVIN
;
A
#
# COMPACT_ATOMS: atom_id res chain seq x y z
N MET A 1 -9.37 12.28 -19.45
CA MET A 1 -10.14 13.37 -18.80
C MET A 1 -9.14 14.01 -17.87
N ASP A 2 -8.60 15.17 -18.23
CA ASP A 2 -7.59 15.87 -17.42
C ASP A 2 -8.30 16.56 -16.24
N THR A 3 -8.64 15.76 -15.23
CA THR A 3 -9.27 16.27 -14.02
C THR A 3 -8.15 16.70 -13.08
N GLN A 4 -7.82 17.99 -13.08
CA GLN A 4 -6.98 18.57 -12.04
C GLN A 4 -7.79 18.70 -10.76
N PHE A 5 -7.27 18.14 -9.66
CA PHE A 5 -7.80 18.39 -8.33
C PHE A 5 -7.46 19.83 -7.91
N SER A 6 -8.41 20.51 -7.28
CA SER A 6 -8.11 21.78 -6.61
C SER A 6 -7.27 21.52 -5.35
N LEU A 7 -6.47 22.52 -4.92
CA LEU A 7 -5.68 22.42 -3.69
C LEU A 7 -6.52 21.98 -2.47
N PHE A 8 -7.77 22.44 -2.40
CA PHE A 8 -8.70 22.02 -1.35
C PHE A 8 -9.04 20.52 -1.42
N GLN A 9 -9.28 19.98 -2.63
CA GLN A 9 -9.58 18.56 -2.80
C GLN A 9 -8.34 17.69 -2.56
N GLU A 10 -7.16 18.14 -2.97
CA GLU A 10 -5.90 17.43 -2.68
C GLU A 10 -5.65 17.35 -1.16
N ASP A 11 -5.83 18.47 -0.45
CA ASP A 11 -5.67 18.54 1.00
C ASP A 11 -6.72 17.70 1.73
N ALA A 12 -7.98 17.76 1.30
CA ALA A 12 -9.05 16.93 1.84
C ALA A 12 -8.77 15.43 1.65
N LEU A 13 -8.31 15.02 0.46
CA LEU A 13 -7.91 13.63 0.21
C LEU A 13 -6.71 13.22 1.08
N LYS A 14 -5.73 14.11 1.24
CA LYS A 14 -4.58 13.87 2.12
C LYS A 14 -5.01 13.67 3.57
N GLU A 15 -5.94 14.46 4.06
CA GLU A 15 -6.45 14.32 5.43
C GLU A 15 -7.20 13.00 5.62
N VAL A 16 -8.07 12.64 4.67
CA VAL A 16 -8.83 11.37 4.73
C VAL A 16 -7.90 10.16 4.69
N VAL A 17 -6.87 10.18 3.83
CA VAL A 17 -5.89 9.11 3.77
C VAL A 17 -5.04 9.06 5.05
N ASN A 18 -4.70 10.20 5.66
CA ASN A 18 -4.00 10.21 6.95
C ASN A 18 -4.86 9.65 8.10
N ILE A 19 -6.19 9.85 8.09
CA ILE A 19 -7.10 9.16 9.02
C ILE A 19 -7.01 7.64 8.83
N GLY A 20 -7.01 7.17 7.57
CA GLY A 20 -6.76 5.76 7.25
C GLY A 20 -5.42 5.26 7.78
N ALA A 21 -4.35 6.03 7.57
CA ALA A 21 -3.01 5.72 8.03
C ALA A 21 -2.89 5.65 9.57
N GLY A 22 -3.59 6.52 10.30
CA GLY A 22 -3.64 6.47 11.77
C GLY A 22 -4.30 5.18 12.29
N ASN A 23 -5.39 4.76 11.64
CA ASN A 23 -6.04 3.48 11.95
C ASN A 23 -5.13 2.29 11.58
N ALA A 24 -4.43 2.36 10.44
CA ALA A 24 -3.46 1.36 10.04
C ALA A 24 -2.30 1.26 11.05
N SER A 25 -1.79 2.39 11.54
CA SER A 25 -0.75 2.46 12.57
C SER A 25 -1.15 1.67 13.82
N THR A 26 -2.38 1.88 14.29
CA THR A 26 -2.94 1.14 15.44
C THR A 26 -3.03 -0.36 15.17
N ALA A 27 -3.60 -0.75 14.04
CA ALA A 27 -3.79 -2.16 13.68
C ALA A 27 -2.46 -2.89 13.47
N LEU A 28 -1.51 -2.27 12.76
CA LEU A 28 -0.18 -2.82 12.56
C LEU A 28 0.59 -2.89 13.87
N SER A 29 0.50 -1.88 14.75
CA SER A 29 1.16 -1.91 16.06
C SER A 29 0.70 -3.08 16.91
N GLN A 30 -0.60 -3.38 16.89
CA GLN A 30 -1.16 -4.56 17.54
C GLN A 30 -0.67 -5.86 16.89
N LEU A 31 -0.58 -5.90 15.56
CA LEU A 31 -0.13 -7.08 14.81
C LEU A 31 1.34 -7.43 15.10
N VAL A 32 2.23 -6.44 15.19
CA VAL A 32 3.67 -6.66 15.46
C VAL A 32 4.06 -6.54 16.92
N ASN A 33 3.12 -6.17 17.80
CA ASN A 33 3.34 -5.86 19.21
C ASN A 33 4.48 -4.87 19.45
N LYS A 34 4.52 -3.80 18.64
CA LYS A 34 5.52 -2.71 18.67
C LYS A 34 4.87 -1.43 18.16
N ASP A 35 5.43 -0.28 18.50
CA ASP A 35 4.98 1.00 17.95
C ASP A 35 5.28 1.07 16.45
N VAL A 36 4.23 1.28 15.65
CA VAL A 36 4.28 1.45 14.19
C VAL A 36 3.55 2.72 13.83
N ASP A 37 4.28 3.69 13.25
CA ASP A 37 3.72 4.91 12.70
C ASP A 37 3.66 4.85 11.17
N VAL A 38 2.45 5.01 10.64
CA VAL A 38 2.15 5.16 9.22
C VAL A 38 1.61 6.56 9.00
N PHE A 39 2.22 7.31 8.08
CA PHE A 39 1.76 8.64 7.69
C PHE A 39 1.93 8.82 6.19
N VAL A 40 1.10 9.69 5.59
CA VAL A 40 1.15 9.97 4.15
C VAL A 40 1.82 11.33 3.91
N PRO A 41 3.10 11.35 3.51
CA PRO A 41 3.84 12.60 3.36
C PRO A 41 3.32 13.43 2.18
N LYS A 42 2.99 12.79 1.06
CA LYS A 42 2.61 13.41 -0.21
C LYS A 42 1.59 12.56 -0.95
N ILE A 43 0.74 13.21 -1.75
CA ILE A 43 -0.15 12.60 -2.73
C ILE A 43 0.13 13.26 -4.08
N PHE A 44 0.15 12.46 -5.14
CA PHE A 44 0.32 12.93 -6.51
C PHE A 44 -0.83 12.41 -7.35
N PHE A 45 -1.36 13.25 -8.24
CA PHE A 45 -2.39 12.88 -9.19
C PHE A 45 -1.77 12.89 -10.58
N ASP A 46 -1.46 11.70 -11.09
CA ASP A 46 -0.75 11.55 -12.35
C ASP A 46 -1.12 10.24 -13.04
N THR A 47 -0.63 10.07 -14.25
CA THR A 47 -0.76 8.83 -15.02
C THR A 47 0.13 7.72 -14.45
N ILE A 48 -0.32 6.48 -14.61
CA ILE A 48 0.41 5.30 -14.11
C ILE A 48 1.85 5.20 -14.67
N SER A 49 2.09 5.70 -15.88
CA SER A 49 3.42 5.74 -16.50
C SER A 49 4.42 6.63 -15.74
N LYS A 50 3.94 7.59 -14.94
CA LYS A 50 4.78 8.45 -14.09
C LYS A 50 5.22 7.81 -12.79
N VAL A 51 4.64 6.68 -12.39
CA VAL A 51 5.00 5.97 -11.15
C VAL A 51 6.48 5.56 -11.15
N ALA A 52 7.03 5.16 -12.30
CA ALA A 52 8.45 4.82 -12.43
C ALA A 52 9.38 6.02 -12.19
N ASP A 53 8.96 7.24 -12.60
CA ASP A 53 9.72 8.47 -12.37
C ASP A 53 9.79 8.81 -10.87
N TYR A 54 8.72 8.54 -10.11
CA TYR A 54 8.67 8.80 -8.66
C TYR A 54 9.47 7.79 -7.83
N LEU A 55 9.53 6.53 -8.27
CA LEU A 55 10.18 5.44 -7.52
C LEU A 55 11.66 5.26 -7.88
N GLY A 56 12.12 5.82 -9.00
CA GLY A 56 13.54 5.88 -9.37
C GLY A 56 14.12 4.52 -9.76
N GLU A 57 13.97 4.19 -11.06
CA GLU A 57 14.50 3.02 -11.80
C GLU A 57 13.47 1.91 -12.05
N SER A 58 12.91 1.89 -13.27
CA SER A 58 11.96 0.87 -13.74
C SER A 58 12.52 -0.56 -13.77
N GLU A 59 13.84 -0.71 -13.80
CA GLU A 59 14.54 -1.99 -13.89
C GLU A 59 14.76 -2.65 -12.52
N LYS A 60 14.53 -1.93 -11.42
CA LYS A 60 14.67 -2.51 -10.08
C LYS A 60 13.54 -3.47 -9.78
N VAL A 61 13.91 -4.65 -9.27
CA VAL A 61 12.96 -5.62 -8.72
C VAL A 61 12.34 -5.03 -7.46
N GLN A 62 11.01 -5.06 -7.39
CA GLN A 62 10.23 -4.63 -6.23
C GLN A 62 9.30 -5.75 -5.79
N THR A 63 9.06 -5.83 -4.49
CA THR A 63 7.98 -6.66 -3.95
C THR A 63 6.70 -5.85 -3.95
N VAL A 64 5.66 -6.39 -4.58
CA VAL A 64 4.41 -5.66 -4.82
C VAL A 64 3.23 -6.45 -4.30
N ILE A 65 2.31 -5.75 -3.65
CA ILE A 65 1.00 -6.25 -3.27
C ILE A 65 -0.03 -5.55 -4.15
N LEU A 66 -0.82 -6.34 -4.88
CA LEU A 66 -1.92 -5.87 -5.72
C LEU A 66 -3.25 -6.22 -5.06
N LEU A 67 -4.10 -5.21 -4.92
CA LEU A 67 -5.49 -5.36 -4.51
C LEU A 67 -6.41 -4.71 -5.55
N LYS A 68 -7.63 -5.23 -5.69
CA LYS A 68 -8.68 -4.56 -6.46
C LYS A 68 -9.61 -3.80 -5.53
N MET A 69 -9.94 -2.58 -5.91
CA MET A 69 -10.99 -1.77 -5.32
C MET A 69 -12.31 -2.12 -6.02
N LEU A 70 -13.33 -2.44 -5.23
CA LEU A 70 -14.62 -2.94 -5.66
C LEU A 70 -15.74 -2.08 -5.03
N GLY A 71 -16.92 -2.09 -5.63
CA GLY A 71 -18.08 -1.34 -5.14
C GLY A 71 -18.39 -0.14 -6.03
N ASP A 72 -18.75 0.98 -5.40
CA ASP A 72 -19.16 2.22 -6.10
C ASP A 72 -17.98 2.88 -6.82
N ILE A 73 -16.77 2.67 -6.30
CA ILE A 73 -15.51 3.04 -6.95
C ILE A 73 -14.75 1.75 -7.27
N THR A 74 -14.27 1.63 -8.50
CA THR A 74 -13.49 0.47 -8.96
C THR A 74 -12.10 0.90 -9.39
N GLY A 75 -11.13 0.00 -9.21
CA GLY A 75 -9.74 0.27 -9.57
C GLY A 75 -8.79 -0.77 -9.00
N SER A 76 -7.50 -0.45 -9.04
CA SER A 76 -6.43 -1.27 -8.49
C SER A 76 -5.61 -0.44 -7.51
N VAL A 77 -5.13 -1.08 -6.44
CA VAL A 77 -4.17 -0.53 -5.50
C VAL A 77 -2.90 -1.35 -5.57
N LEU A 78 -1.77 -0.66 -5.73
CA LEU A 78 -0.44 -1.24 -5.69
C LEU A 78 0.28 -0.72 -4.44
N LEU A 79 0.75 -1.64 -3.61
CA LEU A 79 1.70 -1.33 -2.54
C LEU A 79 3.06 -1.87 -2.96
N ILE A 80 4.06 -1.00 -3.04
CA ILE A 80 5.36 -1.30 -3.62
C ILE A 80 6.42 -1.15 -2.54
N PHE A 81 7.20 -2.20 -2.34
CA PHE A 81 8.24 -2.27 -1.33
C PHE A 81 9.59 -2.64 -1.98
N PRO A 82 10.68 -1.96 -1.60
CA PRO A 82 12.02 -2.48 -1.81
C PRO A 82 12.13 -3.90 -1.25
N PRO A 83 12.75 -4.87 -1.96
CA PRO A 83 12.84 -6.25 -1.50
C PRO A 83 13.44 -6.38 -0.10
N GLU A 84 14.45 -5.57 0.22
CA GLU A 84 15.06 -5.54 1.56
C GLU A 84 14.07 -5.09 2.64
N SER A 85 13.21 -4.11 2.34
CA SER A 85 12.18 -3.63 3.25
C SER A 85 11.09 -4.68 3.45
N ALA A 86 10.69 -5.37 2.38
CA ALA A 86 9.73 -6.47 2.46
C ALA A 86 10.25 -7.59 3.36
N VAL A 87 11.50 -8.04 3.16
CA VAL A 87 12.13 -9.08 3.99
C VAL A 87 12.24 -8.67 5.47
N LYS A 88 12.62 -7.42 5.75
CA LYS A 88 12.68 -6.90 7.13
C LYS A 88 11.30 -6.86 7.77
N LEU A 89 10.29 -6.39 7.04
CA LEU A 89 8.92 -6.28 7.52
C LEU A 89 8.33 -7.66 7.82
N THR A 90 8.48 -8.65 6.93
CA THR A 90 7.98 -10.00 7.19
C THR A 90 8.73 -10.67 8.33
N GLY A 91 10.03 -10.45 8.46
CA GLY A 91 10.80 -10.94 9.62
C GLY A 91 10.28 -10.38 10.95
N LEU A 92 9.82 -9.13 10.98
CA LEU A 92 9.16 -8.54 12.16
C LEU A 92 7.79 -9.17 12.42
N LEU A 93 6.95 -9.30 11.39
CA LEU A 93 5.59 -9.83 11.49
C LEU A 93 5.55 -11.32 11.89
N THR A 94 6.54 -12.08 11.44
CA THR A 94 6.65 -13.53 11.71
C THR A 94 7.49 -13.85 12.94
N ASN A 95 7.99 -12.82 13.65
CA ASN A 95 8.93 -12.96 14.76
C ASN A 95 10.16 -13.83 14.42
N ASN A 96 10.63 -13.70 13.18
CA ASN A 96 11.77 -14.41 12.62
C ASN A 96 12.68 -13.40 11.89
N PRO A 97 13.53 -12.65 12.62
CA PRO A 97 14.35 -11.59 12.03
C PRO A 97 15.21 -12.09 10.88
N LYS A 98 15.15 -11.38 9.75
CA LYS A 98 15.90 -11.70 8.52
C LYS A 98 16.97 -10.63 8.30
N GLU A 99 18.23 -11.04 8.40
CA GLU A 99 19.38 -10.11 8.28
C GLU A 99 19.88 -9.97 6.84
N LYS A 100 19.48 -10.88 5.94
CA LYS A 100 19.92 -10.91 4.55
C LYS A 100 18.73 -10.91 3.62
N LEU A 101 18.92 -10.32 2.45
CA LEU A 101 17.96 -10.46 1.36
C LEU A 101 17.84 -11.94 0.99
N GLN A 102 16.61 -12.43 0.97
CA GLN A 102 16.25 -13.81 0.65
C GLN A 102 14.89 -13.83 -0.04
N GLU A 103 14.56 -14.94 -0.68
CA GLU A 103 13.22 -15.16 -1.21
C GLU A 103 12.19 -15.21 -0.08
N LEU A 104 11.01 -14.66 -0.37
CA LEU A 104 9.86 -14.69 0.52
C LEU A 104 9.14 -16.03 0.38
N ASP A 105 8.96 -16.74 1.49
CA ASP A 105 8.17 -17.96 1.54
C ASP A 105 6.66 -17.66 1.60
N GLU A 106 5.82 -18.68 1.70
CA GLU A 106 4.37 -18.50 1.75
C GLU A 106 3.88 -17.80 3.03
N ILE A 107 4.61 -17.93 4.15
CA ILE A 107 4.28 -17.24 5.39
C ILE A 107 4.63 -15.76 5.26
N ASP A 108 5.78 -15.44 4.67
CA ASP A 108 6.17 -14.07 4.36
C ASP A 108 5.16 -13.38 3.45
N LYS A 109 4.78 -14.04 2.35
CA LYS A 109 3.78 -13.50 1.41
C LYS A 109 2.44 -13.28 2.09
N SER A 110 2.00 -14.22 2.93
CA SER A 110 0.77 -14.09 3.71
C SER A 110 0.84 -12.91 4.69
N ALA A 111 1.98 -12.72 5.35
CA ALA A 111 2.20 -11.59 6.25
C ALA A 111 2.16 -10.25 5.50
N LEU A 112 2.75 -10.18 4.30
CA LEU A 112 2.62 -9.00 3.44
C LEU A 112 1.18 -8.77 3.00
N CYS A 113 0.45 -9.81 2.58
CA CYS A 113 -0.96 -9.68 2.25
C CYS A 113 -1.78 -9.10 3.41
N GLU A 114 -1.49 -9.50 4.66
CA GLU A 114 -2.16 -8.95 5.83
C GLU A 114 -1.84 -7.47 6.04
N VAL A 115 -0.57 -7.06 5.86
CA VAL A 115 -0.21 -5.63 5.85
C VAL A 115 -0.99 -4.89 4.78
N GLY A 116 -1.07 -5.45 3.58
CA GLY A 116 -1.83 -4.88 2.48
C GLY A 116 -3.30 -4.70 2.85
N ASN A 117 -3.91 -5.74 3.42
CA ASN A 117 -5.30 -5.71 3.88
C ASN A 117 -5.57 -4.61 4.90
N ILE A 118 -4.67 -4.44 5.88
CA ILE A 118 -4.80 -3.43 6.92
C ILE A 118 -4.67 -2.03 6.33
N LEU A 119 -3.63 -1.79 5.52
CA LEU A 119 -3.37 -0.47 4.92
C LEU A 119 -4.52 -0.04 4.01
N THR A 120 -4.97 -0.90 3.10
CA THR A 120 -6.06 -0.54 2.19
C THR A 120 -7.40 -0.53 2.87
N GLY A 121 -7.67 -1.44 3.80
CA GLY A 121 -8.98 -1.56 4.44
C GLY A 121 -9.30 -0.36 5.31
N THR A 122 -8.30 0.14 6.05
CA THR A 122 -8.42 1.35 6.86
C THR A 122 -8.55 2.60 5.99
N CYS A 123 -7.77 2.72 4.90
CA CYS A 123 -7.92 3.80 3.93
C CYS A 123 -9.30 3.78 3.24
N PHE A 124 -9.76 2.63 2.77
CA PHE A 124 -11.05 2.49 2.11
C PHE A 124 -12.22 2.75 3.07
N SER A 125 -12.10 2.37 4.34
CA SER A 125 -13.10 2.71 5.36
C SER A 125 -13.19 4.23 5.57
N ALA A 126 -12.03 4.91 5.63
CA ALA A 126 -11.99 6.37 5.75
C ALA A 126 -12.58 7.06 4.51
N LEU A 127 -12.21 6.61 3.31
CA LEU A 127 -12.73 7.12 2.04
C LEU A 127 -14.23 6.85 1.89
N SER A 128 -14.69 5.65 2.23
CA SER A 128 -16.12 5.27 2.19
C SER A 128 -16.96 6.22 3.04
N LYS A 129 -16.51 6.49 4.27
CA LYS A 129 -17.18 7.41 5.19
C LYS A 129 -17.16 8.86 4.71
N PHE A 130 -16.04 9.28 4.11
CA PHE A 130 -15.89 10.65 3.62
C PHE A 130 -16.74 10.94 2.38
N LEU A 131 -16.84 9.96 1.47
CA LEU A 131 -17.55 10.09 0.19
C LEU A 131 -19.01 9.60 0.25
N ASP A 132 -19.41 8.97 1.36
CA ASP A 132 -20.69 8.25 1.49
C ASP A 132 -20.88 7.20 0.39
N MET A 133 -19.84 6.38 0.17
CA MET A 133 -19.77 5.35 -0.88
C MET A 133 -19.32 4.01 -0.31
N SER A 134 -19.72 2.92 -0.97
CA SER A 134 -19.26 1.57 -0.67
C SER A 134 -17.96 1.24 -1.40
N ILE A 135 -16.86 1.14 -0.65
CA ILE A 135 -15.53 0.80 -1.19
C ILE A 135 -15.02 -0.45 -0.46
N LEU A 136 -14.77 -1.52 -1.22
CA LEU A 136 -14.32 -2.81 -0.73
C LEU A 136 -13.00 -3.21 -1.41
N GLN A 137 -12.22 -4.06 -0.75
CA GLN A 137 -11.00 -4.63 -1.31
C GLN A 137 -11.16 -6.11 -1.67
N SER A 138 -10.48 -6.57 -2.71
CA SER A 138 -10.32 -8.00 -2.99
C SER A 138 -9.30 -8.66 -2.07
N VAL A 139 -9.17 -9.98 -2.17
CA VAL A 139 -8.01 -10.70 -1.64
C VAL A 139 -6.74 -10.14 -2.31
N PRO A 140 -5.67 -9.82 -1.54
CA PRO A 140 -4.41 -9.35 -2.10
C PRO A 140 -3.66 -10.46 -2.83
N GLY A 141 -2.97 -10.09 -3.91
CA GLY A 141 -1.96 -10.91 -4.56
C GLY A 141 -0.57 -10.29 -4.38
N THR A 142 0.47 -11.12 -4.29
CA THR A 142 1.87 -10.67 -4.20
C THR A 142 2.66 -11.05 -5.44
N ALA A 143 3.52 -10.15 -5.91
CA ALA A 143 4.50 -10.41 -6.96
C ALA A 143 5.86 -9.85 -6.56
N SER A 144 6.94 -10.35 -7.16
CA SER A 144 8.25 -9.72 -7.10
C SER A 144 8.84 -9.72 -8.49
N ASP A 145 8.90 -8.53 -9.09
CA ASP A 145 9.30 -8.34 -10.48
C ASP A 145 9.87 -6.93 -10.67
N MET A 146 10.45 -6.66 -11.83
CA MET A 146 10.88 -5.33 -12.23
C MET A 146 9.70 -4.37 -12.18
N LEU A 147 9.93 -3.19 -11.61
CA LEU A 147 8.90 -2.16 -11.47
C LEU A 147 8.17 -1.84 -12.78
N GLY A 148 8.90 -1.82 -13.91
CA GLY A 148 8.34 -1.62 -15.24
C GLY A 148 7.37 -2.73 -15.66
N SER A 149 7.61 -3.98 -15.27
CA SER A 149 6.72 -5.12 -15.58
C SER A 149 5.44 -5.10 -14.74
N VAL A 150 5.50 -4.55 -13.53
CA VAL A 150 4.34 -4.46 -12.63
C VAL A 150 3.36 -3.37 -13.08
N ILE A 151 3.88 -2.28 -13.63
CA ILE A 151 3.13 -1.05 -13.93
C ILE A 151 2.53 -1.06 -15.34
N ASN A 152 3.13 -1.82 -16.28
CA ASN A 152 2.70 -1.91 -17.69
C ASN A 152 1.81 -3.12 -17.96
#